data_AF-A0A380FGD7-F1
#
_entry.id   AF-A0A380FGD7-F1
#
_cell.length_a   1.000
_cell.length_b   1.000
_cell.length_c   1.000
_cell.angle_alpha   90.00
_cell.angle_beta   90.00
_cell.angle_gamma   90.00
#
_symmetry.space_group_name_H-M   'P 1'
#
loop_
_entity.id
_entity.type
_entity.pdbx_description
1 polymer ?
#
loop_
_entity_poly.entity_id
_entity_poly.type
_entity_poly.pdbx_seq_one_letter_code
_entity_poly.pdbx_strand_id
1 'polypeptide(L)'
;MFDIQPTLDRGTKTLEYIGNVSINGFPNVEKRPKPIYETSPIPKVAKKEIEQLQGTKQLLDEKGPKAVADWLKQQEDVLITDTTFRDAHQSLLATRVRTKDMMNIASKTAQVMKDNFSLELWGGATFDVAFNFLKENPWERLERLRKAIPNVLFQMLLRASNAVGYKNYPDNVIKKIRCRKCRCWCRCI
;
A
#
# COMPACT_ATOMS: atom_id res chain seq x y z
N MET A 1 -21.56 37.31 5.18
CA MET A 1 -22.73 36.73 5.87
C MET A 1 -23.10 35.33 5.36
N PHE A 2 -22.57 34.84 4.23
CA PHE A 2 -22.76 33.45 3.80
C PHE A 2 -21.41 32.78 3.57
N ASP A 3 -20.84 32.23 4.63
CA ASP A 3 -19.78 31.22 4.52
C ASP A 3 -20.45 29.84 4.62
N ILE A 4 -20.79 29.26 3.46
CA ILE A 4 -21.49 27.98 3.39
C ILE A 4 -20.44 26.87 3.35
N GLN A 5 -20.31 26.16 4.46
CA GLN A 5 -19.41 25.02 4.58
C GLN A 5 -20.05 23.75 3.99
N PRO A 6 -19.36 23.02 3.10
CA PRO A 6 -19.92 21.83 2.48
C PRO A 6 -20.05 20.70 3.51
N THR A 7 -21.25 20.17 3.68
CA THR A 7 -21.49 18.96 4.46
C THR A 7 -21.13 17.72 3.64
N LEU A 8 -20.47 16.75 4.27
CA LEU A 8 -19.92 15.59 3.55
C LEU A 8 -20.94 14.46 3.35
N ASP A 9 -22.00 14.43 4.16
CA ASP A 9 -23.08 13.43 4.20
C ASP A 9 -22.64 11.99 3.86
N ARG A 10 -21.74 11.45 4.69
CA ARG A 10 -21.10 10.16 4.45
C ARG A 10 -22.07 8.99 4.55
N GLY A 11 -23.12 9.11 5.38
CA GLY A 11 -24.12 8.07 5.59
C GLY A 11 -24.94 7.84 4.32
N THR A 12 -25.58 8.90 3.81
CA THR A 12 -26.40 8.86 2.60
C THR A 12 -25.61 8.36 1.41
N LYS A 13 -24.41 8.90 1.16
CA LYS A 13 -23.53 8.46 0.06
C LYS A 13 -23.15 6.98 0.13
N THR A 14 -23.00 6.44 1.33
CA THR A 14 -22.71 5.02 1.52
C THR A 14 -23.91 4.15 1.16
N LEU A 15 -25.10 4.55 1.59
CA LEU A 15 -26.36 3.84 1.27
C LEU A 15 -26.65 3.91 -0.23
N GLU A 16 -26.46 5.07 -0.87
CA GLU A 16 -26.58 5.24 -2.31
C GLU A 16 -25.64 4.31 -3.08
N TYR A 17 -24.37 4.21 -2.65
CA TYR A 17 -23.41 3.30 -3.27
C TYR A 17 -23.86 1.83 -3.17
N ILE A 18 -24.27 1.40 -1.97
CA ILE A 18 -24.74 0.02 -1.74
C ILE A 18 -26.00 -0.27 -2.58
N GLY A 19 -26.96 0.67 -2.62
CA GLY A 19 -28.18 0.55 -3.42
C GLY A 19 -27.88 0.44 -4.91
N ASN A 20 -27.02 1.32 -5.44
CA ASN A 20 -26.63 1.32 -6.84
C ASN A 20 -25.96 0.01 -7.25
N VAL A 21 -24.98 -0.48 -6.47
CA VAL A 21 -24.29 -1.75 -6.77
C VAL A 21 -25.24 -2.95 -6.64
N SER A 22 -26.18 -2.93 -5.69
CA SER A 22 -27.12 -4.03 -5.50
C SER A 22 -28.12 -4.16 -6.65
N ILE A 23 -28.56 -3.03 -7.24
CA ILE A 23 -29.55 -3.02 -8.33
C ILE A 23 -28.86 -3.20 -9.70
N ASN A 24 -27.79 -2.43 -9.93
CA ASN A 24 -27.16 -2.29 -11.25
C ASN A 24 -25.94 -3.22 -11.43
N GLY A 25 -25.41 -3.80 -10.36
CA GLY A 25 -24.17 -4.59 -10.38
C GLY A 25 -22.91 -3.71 -10.31
N PHE A 26 -21.74 -4.31 -10.54
CA PHE A 26 -20.45 -3.61 -10.56
C PHE A 26 -19.74 -3.81 -11.91
N PRO A 27 -19.11 -2.78 -12.49
CA PRO A 27 -18.42 -2.91 -13.77
C PRO A 27 -17.36 -4.02 -13.77
N ASN A 28 -17.33 -4.86 -14.80
CA ASN A 28 -16.44 -6.02 -14.94
C ASN A 28 -16.59 -7.11 -13.86
N VAL A 29 -17.74 -7.13 -13.16
CA VAL A 29 -18.13 -8.23 -12.28
C VAL A 29 -19.42 -8.82 -12.83
N GLU A 30 -19.46 -10.14 -12.98
CA GLU A 30 -20.66 -10.85 -13.39
C GLU A 30 -21.84 -10.51 -12.47
N LYS A 31 -23.00 -10.19 -13.05
CA LYS A 31 -24.20 -9.89 -12.28
C LYS A 31 -24.76 -11.17 -11.67
N ARG A 32 -24.43 -11.41 -10.40
CA ARG A 32 -24.82 -12.59 -9.63
C ARG A 32 -25.18 -12.21 -8.19
N PRO A 33 -25.95 -13.03 -7.46
CA PRO A 33 -26.17 -12.81 -6.04
C PRO A 33 -24.84 -12.81 -5.29
N LYS A 34 -24.75 -12.03 -4.20
CA LYS A 34 -23.54 -11.96 -3.39
C LYS A 34 -23.17 -13.37 -2.92
N PRO A 35 -21.98 -13.89 -3.27
CA PRO A 35 -21.54 -15.18 -2.79
C PRO A 35 -21.43 -15.21 -1.26
N ILE A 36 -21.70 -16.37 -0.67
CA ILE A 36 -21.38 -16.62 0.72
C ILE A 36 -19.87 -16.90 0.78
N TYR A 37 -19.13 -16.04 1.47
CA TYR A 37 -17.69 -16.18 1.63
C TYR A 37 -17.40 -16.92 2.94
N GLU A 38 -16.37 -17.76 2.92
CA GLU A 38 -15.82 -18.35 4.14
C GLU A 38 -15.22 -17.25 5.02
N THR A 39 -15.58 -17.25 6.30
CA THR A 39 -15.03 -16.32 7.28
C THR A 39 -13.88 -17.00 8.02
N SER A 40 -12.66 -16.85 7.51
CA SER A 40 -11.46 -17.23 8.26
C SER A 40 -11.10 -16.16 9.30
N PRO A 41 -10.76 -16.53 10.55
CA PRO A 41 -10.32 -15.57 11.54
C PRO A 41 -9.04 -14.90 11.09
N ILE A 42 -9.06 -13.57 11.03
CA ILE A 42 -7.89 -12.79 10.59
C ILE A 42 -6.93 -12.68 11.79
N PRO A 43 -5.70 -13.23 11.70
CA PRO A 43 -4.75 -13.14 12.78
C PRO A 43 -4.34 -11.69 13.00
N LYS A 44 -4.39 -11.24 14.25
CA LYS A 44 -4.00 -9.88 14.65
C LYS A 44 -2.91 -9.94 15.71
N VAL A 45 -2.01 -8.97 15.64
CA VAL A 45 -0.92 -8.79 16.60
C VAL A 45 -1.17 -7.48 17.34
N ALA A 46 -0.88 -7.44 18.65
CA ALA A 46 -1.09 -6.25 19.44
C ALA A 46 -0.18 -5.11 18.98
N LYS A 47 -0.70 -3.89 18.96
CA LYS A 47 0.06 -2.69 18.53
C LYS A 47 1.35 -2.48 19.35
N LYS A 48 1.29 -2.77 20.66
CA LYS A 48 2.45 -2.67 21.56
C LYS A 48 3.59 -3.61 21.15
N GLU A 49 3.26 -4.83 20.72
CA GLU A 49 4.26 -5.79 20.25
C GLU A 49 4.92 -5.28 18.97
N ILE A 50 4.12 -4.72 18.04
CA ILE A 50 4.62 -4.18 16.78
C ILE A 50 5.55 -2.97 16.98
N GLU A 51 5.22 -2.10 17.95
CA GLU A 51 6.04 -0.92 18.28
C GLU A 51 7.41 -1.27 18.87
N GLN A 52 7.54 -2.48 19.45
CA GLN A 52 8.81 -2.99 19.97
C GLN A 52 9.66 -3.67 18.89
N LEU A 53 9.10 -3.98 17.72
CA LEU A 53 9.84 -4.61 16.63
C LEU A 53 10.86 -3.63 16.04
N GLN A 54 12.10 -4.09 15.93
CA GLN A 54 13.15 -3.43 15.18
C GLN A 54 13.47 -4.26 13.95
N GLY A 55 13.58 -3.61 12.80
CA GLY A 55 13.93 -4.26 11.55
C GLY A 55 14.71 -3.34 10.62
N THR A 56 14.69 -3.66 9.34
CA THR A 56 15.43 -2.93 8.31
C THR A 56 15.04 -1.45 8.20
N LYS A 57 13.86 -1.06 8.68
CA LYS A 57 13.44 0.35 8.72
C LYS A 57 14.24 1.17 9.73
N GLN A 58 14.45 0.65 10.93
CA GLN A 58 15.21 1.33 11.99
C GLN A 58 16.67 1.49 11.55
N LEU A 59 17.25 0.45 10.96
CA LEU A 59 18.60 0.49 10.39
C LEU A 59 18.77 1.63 9.37
N LEU A 60 17.78 1.78 8.47
CA LEU A 60 17.80 2.86 7.49
C LEU A 60 17.69 4.25 8.13
N ASP A 61 16.84 4.40 9.14
CA ASP A 61 16.63 5.70 9.79
C ASP A 61 17.84 6.16 10.60
N GLU A 62 18.49 5.22 11.28
CA GLU A 62 19.64 5.50 12.14
C GLU A 62 20.94 5.67 11.36
N LYS A 63 21.22 4.76 10.41
CA LYS A 63 22.54 4.66 9.76
C LYS A 63 22.52 5.04 8.28
N GLY A 64 21.34 5.23 7.70
CA GLY A 64 21.18 5.66 6.32
C GLY A 64 21.40 4.54 5.29
N PRO A 65 21.24 4.87 3.99
CA PRO A 65 21.15 3.87 2.92
C PRO A 65 22.46 3.14 2.63
N LYS A 66 23.62 3.79 2.79
CA LYS A 66 24.92 3.14 2.60
C LYS A 66 25.12 2.01 3.61
N ALA A 67 24.78 2.28 4.88
CA ALA A 67 24.86 1.28 5.93
C ALA A 67 23.92 0.09 5.69
N VAL A 68 22.71 0.32 5.16
CA VAL A 68 21.81 -0.78 4.77
C VAL A 68 22.44 -1.65 3.68
N ALA A 69 23.09 -1.05 2.68
CA ALA A 69 23.76 -1.79 1.61
C ALA A 69 24.96 -2.59 2.12
N ASP A 70 25.74 -2.04 3.05
CA ASP A 70 26.88 -2.75 3.64
C ASP A 70 26.43 -3.84 4.62
N TRP A 71 25.38 -3.60 5.40
CA TRP A 71 24.73 -4.62 6.25
C TRP A 71 24.21 -5.79 5.41
N LEU A 72 23.61 -5.50 4.24
CA LEU A 72 23.11 -6.53 3.33
C LEU A 72 24.23 -7.46 2.82
N LYS A 73 25.43 -6.93 2.55
CA LYS A 73 26.58 -7.74 2.13
C LYS A 73 27.13 -8.64 3.24
N GLN A 74 26.86 -8.29 4.50
CA GLN A 74 27.31 -9.04 5.68
C GLN A 74 26.36 -10.15 6.08
N GLN A 75 25.16 -10.22 5.49
CA GLN A 75 24.21 -11.30 5.80
C GLN A 75 24.62 -12.59 5.09
N GLU A 76 24.74 -13.68 5.84
CA GLU A 76 24.94 -15.02 5.28
C GLU A 76 23.62 -15.60 4.75
N ASP A 77 22.50 -15.27 5.41
CA ASP A 77 21.17 -15.71 5.03
C ASP A 77 20.62 -14.96 3.81
N VAL A 78 19.83 -15.66 3.00
CA VAL A 78 19.12 -15.04 1.87
C VAL A 78 17.94 -14.23 2.39
N LEU A 79 18.03 -12.91 2.29
CA LEU A 79 16.93 -12.04 2.63
C LEU A 79 15.85 -12.01 1.54
N ILE A 80 14.59 -11.93 1.97
CA ILE A 80 13.44 -11.98 1.07
C ILE A 80 12.76 -10.60 1.00
N THR A 81 12.27 -10.25 -0.19
CA THR A 81 11.30 -9.18 -0.38
C THR A 81 9.94 -9.77 -0.74
N ASP A 82 8.93 -9.48 0.07
CA ASP A 82 7.57 -9.93 -0.21
C ASP A 82 6.89 -9.00 -1.22
N THR A 83 6.28 -9.60 -2.26
CA THR A 83 5.58 -8.88 -3.33
C THR A 83 4.07 -9.05 -3.27
N THR A 84 3.54 -9.66 -2.21
CA THR A 84 2.12 -9.98 -2.04
C THR A 84 1.24 -8.74 -2.16
N PHE A 85 1.70 -7.58 -1.67
CA PHE A 85 0.93 -6.33 -1.71
C PHE A 85 1.07 -5.52 -3.01
N ARG A 86 1.93 -5.93 -3.95
CA ARG A 86 2.14 -5.23 -5.23
C ARG A 86 2.12 -6.18 -6.42
N ASP A 87 3.22 -6.90 -6.67
CA ASP A 87 3.42 -7.61 -7.93
C ASP A 87 2.57 -8.89 -8.07
N ALA A 88 2.35 -9.59 -6.95
CA ALA A 88 1.61 -10.85 -6.95
C ALA A 88 0.19 -10.66 -7.52
N HIS A 89 -0.56 -9.70 -6.96
CA HIS A 89 -1.91 -9.41 -7.43
C HIS A 89 -1.95 -8.55 -8.70
N GLN A 90 -0.88 -7.82 -9.03
CA GLN A 90 -0.75 -7.19 -10.34
C GLN A 90 -0.77 -8.24 -11.46
N SER A 91 -0.07 -9.37 -11.25
CA SER A 91 -0.01 -10.49 -12.19
C SER A 91 -1.29 -11.35 -12.19
N LEU A 92 -1.81 -11.69 -11.01
CA LEU A 92 -2.88 -12.69 -10.88
C LEU A 92 -4.30 -12.09 -10.88
N LEU A 93 -4.47 -10.87 -10.38
CA LEU A 93 -5.78 -10.28 -10.07
C LEU A 93 -5.95 -8.89 -10.68
N ALA A 94 -5.22 -8.58 -11.76
CA ALA A 94 -5.28 -7.29 -12.46
C ALA A 94 -5.15 -6.08 -11.52
N THR A 95 -4.33 -6.21 -10.47
CA THR A 95 -4.08 -5.17 -9.45
C THR A 95 -5.31 -4.79 -8.60
N ARG A 96 -6.32 -5.66 -8.49
CA ARG A 96 -7.62 -5.34 -7.86
C ARG A 96 -7.68 -5.53 -6.34
N VAL A 97 -6.59 -5.93 -5.68
CA VAL A 97 -6.58 -6.05 -4.22
C VAL A 97 -6.70 -4.67 -3.57
N ARG A 98 -7.66 -4.54 -2.65
CA ARG A 98 -8.05 -3.27 -2.03
C ARG A 98 -7.24 -2.98 -0.77
N THR A 99 -7.14 -1.70 -0.42
CA THR A 99 -6.49 -1.26 0.82
C THR A 99 -7.10 -1.93 2.05
N LYS A 100 -8.42 -2.20 2.05
CA LYS A 100 -9.12 -2.83 3.16
C LYS A 100 -8.53 -4.21 3.50
N ASP A 101 -8.25 -5.03 2.49
CA ASP A 101 -7.77 -6.40 2.69
C ASP A 101 -6.31 -6.42 3.14
N MET A 102 -5.48 -5.57 2.53
CA MET A 102 -4.08 -5.36 2.97
C MET A 102 -4.01 -4.90 4.42
N MET A 103 -4.85 -3.94 4.82
CA MET A 103 -4.88 -3.43 6.19
C MET A 103 -5.35 -4.45 7.21
N ASN A 104 -6.19 -5.41 6.83
CA ASN A 104 -6.67 -6.43 7.76
C ASN A 104 -5.52 -7.35 8.22
N ILE A 105 -4.56 -7.66 7.34
CA ILE A 105 -3.43 -8.56 7.65
C ILE A 105 -2.13 -7.83 8.03
N ALA A 106 -2.05 -6.51 7.81
CA ALA A 106 -0.85 -5.71 8.01
C ALA A 106 -0.16 -5.93 9.38
N SER A 107 -0.94 -6.03 10.47
CA SER A 107 -0.39 -6.27 11.82
C SER A 107 0.39 -7.60 11.92
N LYS A 108 -0.13 -8.65 11.29
CA LYS A 108 0.54 -9.96 11.26
C LYS A 108 1.72 -9.94 10.31
N THR A 109 1.60 -9.28 9.16
CA THR A 109 2.70 -9.08 8.22
C THR A 109 3.89 -8.40 8.89
N ALA A 110 3.67 -7.38 9.72
CA ALA A 110 4.74 -6.70 10.47
C ALA A 110 5.55 -7.67 11.35
N GLN A 111 4.86 -8.60 12.03
CA GLN A 111 5.49 -9.60 12.89
C GLN A 111 6.20 -10.68 12.09
N VAL A 112 5.58 -11.19 11.01
CA VAL A 112 6.14 -12.28 10.19
C VAL A 112 7.36 -11.81 9.39
N MET A 113 7.32 -10.58 8.89
CA MET A 113 8.33 -10.03 7.99
C MET A 113 9.41 -9.24 8.74
N LYS A 114 9.50 -9.37 10.07
CA LYS A 114 10.37 -8.55 10.91
C LYS A 114 11.86 -8.66 10.54
N ASP A 115 12.30 -9.85 10.12
CA ASP A 115 13.70 -10.16 9.79
C ASP A 115 13.96 -10.12 8.27
N ASN A 116 12.91 -9.85 7.47
CA ASN A 116 13.01 -9.80 6.01
C ASN A 116 13.45 -8.42 5.51
N PHE A 117 13.91 -8.38 4.26
CA PHE A 117 14.50 -7.17 3.70
C PHE A 117 13.48 -6.05 3.54
N SER A 118 12.44 -6.29 2.75
CA SER A 118 11.45 -5.27 2.41
C SER A 118 10.08 -5.84 2.05
N LEU A 119 9.07 -4.98 2.07
CA LEU A 119 7.76 -5.23 1.50
C LEU A 119 7.58 -4.37 0.27
N GLU A 120 7.37 -5.02 -0.87
CA GLU A 120 6.96 -4.34 -2.08
C GLU A 120 5.44 -4.15 -2.10
N LEU A 121 5.00 -2.91 -1.93
CA LEU A 121 3.58 -2.58 -1.70
C LEU A 121 3.09 -1.34 -2.45
N TRP A 122 3.94 -0.76 -3.30
CA TRP A 122 3.60 0.45 -4.04
C TRP A 122 4.29 0.56 -5.40
N GLY A 123 3.80 1.48 -6.23
CA GLY A 123 4.34 1.71 -7.58
C GLY A 123 3.75 0.77 -8.63
N GLY A 124 4.35 0.78 -9.82
CA GLY A 124 3.78 0.07 -10.97
C GLY A 124 2.33 0.50 -11.26
N ALA A 125 1.45 -0.46 -11.54
CA ALA A 125 0.06 -0.19 -11.86
C ALA A 125 -0.81 0.17 -10.64
N THR A 126 -0.33 -0.02 -9.40
CA THR A 126 -1.17 0.17 -8.20
C THR A 126 -1.63 1.61 -8.04
N PHE A 127 -0.84 2.58 -8.48
CA PHE A 127 -1.15 4.01 -8.33
C PHE A 127 -2.37 4.40 -9.18
N ASP A 128 -2.35 4.01 -10.45
CA ASP A 128 -3.45 4.29 -11.37
C ASP A 128 -4.69 3.46 -11.04
N VAL A 129 -4.52 2.17 -10.80
CA VAL A 129 -5.63 1.26 -10.55
C VAL A 129 -6.41 1.64 -9.30
N ALA A 130 -5.72 2.11 -8.25
CA ALA A 130 -6.36 2.61 -7.04
C ALA A 130 -7.32 3.76 -7.35
N PHE A 131 -6.87 4.78 -8.10
CA PHE A 131 -7.70 5.93 -8.45
C PHE A 131 -8.80 5.57 -9.46
N ASN A 132 -8.45 4.86 -10.53
CA ASN A 132 -9.35 4.68 -11.67
C ASN A 132 -10.42 3.62 -11.41
N PHE A 133 -10.06 2.49 -10.81
CA PHE A 133 -10.95 1.34 -10.70
C PHE A 133 -11.42 1.09 -9.27
N LEU A 134 -10.52 1.17 -8.29
CA LEU A 134 -10.87 0.91 -6.89
C LEU A 134 -11.49 2.14 -6.19
N LYS A 135 -11.41 3.31 -6.83
CA LYS A 135 -11.90 4.60 -6.32
C LYS A 135 -11.37 4.92 -4.92
N GLU A 136 -10.11 4.60 -4.67
CA GLU A 136 -9.42 4.84 -3.40
C GLU A 136 -8.11 5.59 -3.59
N ASN A 137 -7.65 6.26 -2.54
CA ASN A 137 -6.43 7.04 -2.59
C ASN A 137 -5.19 6.16 -2.31
N PRO A 138 -4.28 5.94 -3.28
CA PRO A 138 -3.07 5.15 -3.08
C PRO A 138 -2.09 5.75 -2.06
N TRP A 139 -2.18 7.06 -1.80
CA TRP A 139 -1.39 7.70 -0.73
C TRP A 139 -1.91 7.32 0.66
N GLU A 140 -3.24 7.27 0.84
CA GLU A 140 -3.84 6.83 2.10
C GLU A 140 -3.48 5.37 2.40
N ARG A 141 -3.48 4.52 1.36
CA ARG A 141 -2.99 3.14 1.47
C ARG A 141 -1.58 3.08 2.05
N LEU A 142 -0.66 3.85 1.46
CA LEU A 142 0.74 3.89 1.89
C LEU A 142 0.87 4.39 3.34
N GLU A 143 0.19 5.47 3.70
CA GLU A 143 0.24 6.05 5.05
C GLU A 143 -0.34 5.10 6.11
N ARG A 144 -1.46 4.43 5.80
CA ARG A 144 -2.09 3.48 6.73
C ARG A 144 -1.24 2.24 6.92
N LEU A 145 -0.68 1.69 5.84
CA LEU A 145 0.25 0.56 5.93
C LEU A 145 1.51 0.94 6.70
N ARG A 146 2.05 2.14 6.49
CA ARG A 146 3.25 2.60 7.20
C ARG A 146 3.03 2.72 8.71
N LYS A 147 1.84 3.14 9.12
CA LYS A 147 1.44 3.18 10.55
C LYS A 147 1.27 1.77 11.14
N ALA A 148 0.76 0.82 10.35
CA ALA A 148 0.51 -0.55 10.81
C ALA A 148 1.76 -1.43 10.81
N ILE A 149 2.71 -1.17 9.91
CA ILE A 149 3.97 -1.89 9.77
C ILE A 149 5.06 -0.82 9.91
N PRO A 150 5.67 -0.59 11.09
CA PRO A 150 6.69 0.45 11.28
C PRO A 150 8.13 -0.07 11.21
N ASN A 151 8.34 -1.39 11.19
CA ASN A 151 9.64 -2.04 11.36
C ASN A 151 10.34 -2.46 10.06
N VAL A 152 9.58 -2.72 8.98
CA VAL A 152 10.13 -3.23 7.71
C VAL A 152 10.29 -2.11 6.66
N LEU A 153 11.30 -2.20 5.78
CA LEU A 153 11.43 -1.31 4.63
C LEU A 153 10.28 -1.45 3.65
N PHE A 154 9.84 -0.33 3.10
CA PHE A 154 8.82 -0.31 2.05
C PHE A 154 9.48 -0.03 0.70
N GLN A 155 9.36 -0.99 -0.20
CA GLN A 155 9.86 -0.93 -1.57
C GLN A 155 8.74 -0.53 -2.54
N MET A 156 9.15 0.14 -3.62
CA MET A 156 8.25 0.44 -4.74
C MET A 156 8.96 0.27 -6.08
N LEU A 157 8.19 -0.11 -7.09
CA LEU A 157 8.61 -0.05 -8.48
C LEU A 157 8.38 1.37 -9.04
N LEU A 158 9.44 2.03 -9.49
CA LEU A 158 9.40 3.36 -10.10
C LEU A 158 10.03 3.31 -11.49
N ARG A 159 9.29 3.74 -12.51
CA ARG A 159 9.82 3.83 -13.88
C ARG A 159 10.58 5.14 -14.06
N ALA A 160 11.81 5.08 -14.58
CA ALA A 160 12.69 6.24 -14.70
C ALA A 160 12.10 7.38 -15.54
N SER A 161 11.38 7.06 -16.62
CA SER A 161 10.86 8.05 -17.57
C SER A 161 9.62 8.82 -17.08
N ASN A 162 8.79 8.20 -16.24
CA ASN A 162 7.48 8.77 -15.92
C ASN A 162 7.00 8.52 -14.49
N ALA A 163 7.88 8.03 -13.62
CA ALA A 163 7.59 7.64 -12.25
C ALA A 163 6.49 6.55 -12.16
N VAL A 164 5.23 6.99 -12.05
CA VAL A 164 4.03 6.15 -11.91
C VAL A 164 2.91 6.56 -12.89
N GLY A 165 3.16 7.51 -13.79
CA GLY A 165 2.18 7.98 -14.76
C GLY A 165 2.29 7.30 -16.13
N TYR A 166 1.50 7.78 -17.10
CA TYR A 166 1.41 7.19 -18.45
C TYR A 166 2.03 8.05 -19.55
N LYS A 167 2.44 9.28 -19.22
CA LYS A 167 3.05 10.22 -20.17
C LYS A 167 4.47 10.55 -19.76
N ASN A 168 5.22 11.20 -20.65
CA ASN A 168 6.49 11.79 -20.26
C ASN A 168 6.23 13.03 -19.40
N TYR A 169 6.96 13.15 -18.30
CA TYR A 169 6.86 14.29 -17.39
C TYR A 169 8.21 14.99 -17.29
N PRO A 170 8.22 16.32 -17.16
CA PRO A 170 9.45 17.05 -16.90
C PRO A 170 10.06 16.66 -15.54
N ASP A 171 11.38 16.78 -15.43
CA ASP A 171 12.17 16.35 -14.27
C ASP A 171 11.69 16.93 -12.94
N ASN A 172 11.10 18.14 -12.94
CA ASN A 172 10.55 18.76 -11.74
C ASN A 172 9.38 17.95 -11.16
N VAL A 173 8.54 17.34 -12.00
CA VAL A 173 7.42 16.49 -11.58
C VAL A 173 7.95 15.19 -10.98
N ILE A 174 8.94 14.58 -11.63
CA ILE A 174 9.59 13.34 -11.13
C ILE A 174 10.27 13.61 -9.79
N LYS A 175 11.02 14.72 -9.66
CA LYS A 175 11.65 15.16 -8.40
C LYS A 175 10.61 15.38 -7.30
N LYS A 176 9.45 15.97 -7.61
CA LYS A 176 8.37 16.22 -6.65
C LYS A 176 7.72 14.92 -6.16
N ILE A 177 7.46 13.96 -7.06
CA ILE A 177 6.94 12.64 -6.71
C ILE A 177 7.95 11.91 -5.82
N ARG A 178 9.23 11.91 -6.19
CA ARG A 178 10.31 11.33 -5.38
C ARG A 178 10.38 11.96 -3.99
N CYS A 179 10.31 13.29 -3.89
CA CYS A 179 10.36 14.00 -2.61
C CYS A 179 9.14 13.69 -1.72
N ARG A 180 7.93 13.66 -2.30
CA ARG A 180 6.71 13.31 -1.57
C ARG A 180 6.73 11.85 -1.10
N LYS A 181 7.26 10.95 -1.92
CA LYS A 181 7.50 9.54 -1.56
C LYS A 181 8.46 9.40 -0.38
N CYS A 182 9.59 10.10 -0.41
CA CYS A 182 10.54 10.09 0.72
C CYS A 182 9.88 10.61 2.01
N ARG A 183 8.98 11.61 1.91
CA ARG A 183 8.16 12.07 3.04
C ARG A 183 7.12 11.05 3.51
N CYS A 184 6.62 10.21 2.62
CA CYS A 184 5.79 9.04 2.95
C CYS A 184 6.63 7.78 3.26
N TRP A 185 7.95 7.93 3.46
CA TRP A 185 8.89 6.92 3.97
C TRP A 185 9.03 5.64 3.14
N CYS A 186 8.67 5.70 1.86
CA CYS A 186 8.99 4.66 0.91
C CYS A 186 10.29 5.05 0.18
N ARG A 187 11.28 4.16 0.09
CA ARG A 187 12.50 4.41 -0.71
C ARG A 187 12.53 3.47 -1.91
N CYS A 188 13.00 3.97 -3.04
CA CYS A 188 13.44 3.10 -4.14
C CYS A 188 14.87 2.75 -3.80
N ILE A 189 15.20 1.47 -3.85
CA ILE A 189 16.57 1.03 -4.03
C ILE A 189 16.79 0.99 -5.54
#